data_AF-A0A2Z6RXN1-F1
#
_entry.id   AF-A0A2Z6RXN1-F1
#
_cell.length_a   1.000
_cell.length_b   1.000
_cell.length_c   1.000
_cell.angle_alpha   90.00
_cell.angle_beta   90.00
_cell.angle_gamma   90.00
#
_symmetry.space_group_name_H-M   'P 1'
#
loop_
_entity.id
_entity.type
_entity.pdbx_description
1 polymer ?
#
loop_
_entity_poly.entity_id
_entity_poly.type
_entity_poly.pdbx_seq_one_letter_code
_entity_poly.pdbx_strand_id
1 'polypeptide(L)'
;MKSVSIGKVLKLIAESYPNLKYLNISASGGFKNDGLYAIANSCQKLEYLNISNRTEFSETSICNVIRSCPRLQQLDLSFCQITDITIEEIARSCPNLKYLDLKGCYKISKGAVNKLNPNIHVENYRNPMDFRAEIEQVVEQITRWPQVANIRTRFHQAYRQIPTQDIIYDLISIAGDRLLDNQAEWWNSTDLTNPEQ
;
A
#
# COMPACT_ATOMS: atom_id res chain seq x y z
N MET A 1 3.08 -31.79 21.36
CA MET A 1 3.68 -31.15 20.17
C MET A 1 3.97 -29.69 20.51
N LYS A 2 5.23 -29.25 20.43
CA LYS A 2 5.53 -27.81 20.59
C LYS A 2 4.95 -27.10 19.38
N SER A 3 3.98 -26.21 19.60
CA SER A 3 3.46 -25.31 18.56
C SER A 3 4.65 -24.62 17.90
N VAL A 4 4.85 -24.87 16.60
CA VAL A 4 5.81 -24.09 15.82
C VAL A 4 5.23 -22.69 15.77
N SER A 5 5.86 -21.75 16.47
CA SER A 5 5.49 -20.34 16.39
C SER A 5 5.47 -19.94 14.91
N ILE A 6 4.35 -19.35 14.46
CA ILE A 6 4.12 -18.95 13.07
C ILE A 6 5.28 -18.10 12.52
N GLY A 7 5.95 -17.32 13.38
CA GLY A 7 7.12 -16.52 13.02
C GLY A 7 8.34 -17.32 12.54
N LYS A 8 8.42 -18.63 12.80
CA LYS A 8 9.51 -19.50 12.32
C LYS A 8 9.18 -20.26 11.03
N VAL A 9 7.92 -20.26 10.61
CA VAL A 9 7.45 -21.10 9.49
C VAL A 9 8.15 -20.74 8.18
N LEU A 10 8.31 -19.45 7.86
CA LEU A 10 9.02 -19.04 6.65
C LEU A 10 10.49 -19.49 6.62
N LYS A 11 11.15 -19.50 7.78
CA LYS A 11 12.53 -20.02 7.89
C LYS A 11 12.59 -21.51 7.60
N LEU A 12 11.66 -22.29 8.15
CA LEU A 12 11.57 -23.72 7.86
C LEU A 12 11.25 -24.00 6.40
N ILE A 13 10.37 -23.19 5.78
CA ILE A 13 10.08 -23.28 4.34
C ILE A 13 11.34 -23.01 3.52
N ALA A 14 12.08 -21.95 3.84
CA ALA A 14 13.33 -21.60 3.16
C ALA A 14 14.38 -22.73 3.24
N GLU A 15 14.53 -23.35 4.41
CA GLU A 15 15.46 -24.46 4.65
C GLU A 15 15.03 -25.76 3.94
N SER A 16 13.72 -26.04 3.90
CA SER A 16 13.19 -27.30 3.38
C SER A 16 12.96 -27.27 1.86
N TYR A 17 12.70 -26.10 1.28
CA TYR A 17 12.27 -25.93 -0.11
C TYR A 17 13.09 -24.86 -0.86
N PRO A 18 14.40 -25.02 -1.05
CA PRO A 18 15.25 -24.02 -1.73
C PRO A 18 14.89 -23.80 -3.21
N ASN A 19 14.14 -24.73 -3.81
CA ASN A 19 13.65 -24.61 -5.19
C ASN A 19 12.21 -24.07 -5.27
N LEU A 20 11.70 -23.47 -4.19
CA LEU A 20 10.35 -22.91 -4.15
C LEU A 20 10.16 -21.90 -5.28
N LYS A 21 9.08 -22.09 -6.05
CA LYS A 21 8.69 -21.22 -7.16
C LYS A 21 7.48 -20.34 -6.84
N TYR A 22 6.60 -20.80 -5.96
CA TYR A 22 5.34 -20.15 -5.64
C TYR A 22 5.22 -20.02 -4.13
N LEU A 23 5.09 -18.79 -3.64
CA LEU A 23 4.82 -18.51 -2.23
C LEU A 23 3.65 -17.53 -2.13
N ASN A 24 2.56 -17.97 -1.51
CA ASN A 24 1.45 -17.10 -1.12
C ASN A 24 1.30 -17.16 0.40
N ILE A 25 1.46 -16.01 1.05
CA ILE A 25 1.25 -15.89 2.50
C ILE A 25 0.23 -14.82 2.86
N SER A 26 -0.55 -14.29 1.91
CA SER A 26 -1.55 -13.21 2.10
C SER A 26 -2.69 -13.53 3.07
N ALA A 27 -3.02 -14.80 3.27
CA ALA A 27 -4.09 -15.24 4.19
C ALA A 27 -3.59 -15.58 5.61
N SER A 28 -2.31 -15.32 5.94
CA SER A 28 -1.69 -15.73 7.21
C SER A 28 -0.85 -14.62 7.86
N GLY A 29 -1.23 -14.16 9.06
CA GLY A 29 -0.50 -13.12 9.80
C GLY A 29 0.63 -13.67 10.69
N GLY A 30 1.36 -12.76 11.34
CA GLY A 30 2.37 -13.12 12.35
C GLY A 30 3.75 -13.54 11.81
N PHE A 31 3.99 -13.33 10.51
CA PHE A 31 5.33 -13.45 9.95
C PHE A 31 6.18 -12.22 10.29
N LYS A 32 7.50 -12.42 10.38
CA LYS A 32 8.47 -11.36 10.68
C LYS A 32 9.51 -11.25 9.58
N ASN A 33 10.20 -10.12 9.54
CA ASN A 33 11.27 -9.81 8.58
C ASN A 33 12.30 -10.94 8.45
N ASP A 34 12.71 -11.57 9.56
CA ASP A 34 13.67 -12.69 9.56
C ASP A 34 13.24 -13.87 8.68
N GLY A 35 11.93 -14.14 8.62
CA GLY A 35 11.37 -15.16 7.74
C GLY A 35 11.51 -14.77 6.27
N LEU A 36 11.22 -13.51 5.94
CA LEU A 36 11.36 -13.01 4.57
C LEU A 36 12.83 -12.95 4.12
N TYR A 37 13.74 -12.62 5.03
CA TYR A 37 15.19 -12.72 4.79
C TYR A 37 15.64 -14.16 4.52
N ALA A 38 15.11 -15.14 5.25
CA ALA A 38 15.40 -16.54 4.97
C ALA A 38 14.92 -16.94 3.57
N ILE A 39 13.71 -16.54 3.17
CA ILE A 39 13.18 -16.76 1.82
C ILE A 39 14.09 -16.12 0.77
N ALA A 40 14.48 -14.86 0.95
CA ALA A 40 15.38 -14.16 0.03
C ALA A 40 16.71 -14.91 -0.16
N ASN A 41 17.30 -15.42 0.92
CA ASN A 41 18.59 -16.09 0.87
C ASN A 41 18.53 -17.48 0.21
N SER A 42 17.43 -18.23 0.39
CA SER A 42 17.34 -19.63 -0.02
C SER A 42 16.51 -19.88 -1.27
N CYS A 43 15.50 -19.06 -1.56
CA CYS A 43 14.48 -19.32 -2.58
C CYS A 43 14.67 -18.46 -3.85
N GLN A 44 15.88 -18.47 -4.43
CA GLN A 44 16.23 -17.63 -5.59
C GLN A 44 15.50 -18.03 -6.89
N LYS A 45 14.78 -19.16 -6.89
CA LYS A 45 13.97 -19.65 -8.00
C LYS A 45 12.50 -19.20 -7.96
N LEU A 46 12.16 -18.29 -7.05
CA LEU A 46 10.81 -17.79 -6.89
C LEU A 46 10.33 -17.09 -8.18
N GLU A 47 9.15 -17.50 -8.65
CA GLU A 47 8.46 -16.99 -9.85
C GLU A 47 7.18 -16.23 -9.47
N TYR A 48 6.55 -16.61 -8.35
CA TYR A 48 5.37 -15.97 -7.79
C TYR A 48 5.55 -15.68 -6.30
N LEU A 49 5.29 -14.45 -5.90
CA LEU A 49 5.27 -14.03 -4.50
C LEU A 49 4.04 -13.18 -4.20
N ASN A 50 3.26 -13.60 -3.23
CA ASN A 50 2.18 -12.81 -2.67
C ASN A 50 2.38 -12.63 -1.16
N ILE A 51 2.67 -11.38 -0.78
CA ILE A 51 2.85 -10.93 0.61
C ILE A 51 1.88 -9.80 0.95
N SER A 52 0.75 -9.71 0.25
CA SER A 52 -0.23 -8.65 0.47
C SER A 52 -0.78 -8.63 1.89
N ASN A 53 -1.25 -7.46 2.30
CA ASN A 53 -1.81 -7.18 3.62
C ASN A 53 -0.82 -7.42 4.77
N ARG A 54 0.48 -7.23 4.53
CA ARG A 54 1.54 -7.39 5.54
C ARG A 54 2.14 -6.03 5.89
N THR A 55 1.71 -5.48 7.02
CA THR A 55 2.29 -4.26 7.60
C THR A 55 3.48 -4.58 8.50
N GLU A 56 3.67 -5.85 8.88
CA GLU A 56 4.77 -6.30 9.72
C GLU A 56 6.10 -6.45 8.95
N PHE A 57 6.04 -6.51 7.62
CA PHE A 57 7.24 -6.50 6.78
C PHE A 57 7.71 -5.07 6.54
N SER A 58 8.98 -4.82 6.86
CA SER A 58 9.62 -3.56 6.51
C SER A 58 9.89 -3.49 5.01
N GLU A 59 9.91 -2.27 4.47
CA GLU A 59 10.31 -2.04 3.08
C GLU A 59 11.68 -2.66 2.76
N THR A 60 12.62 -2.59 3.70
CA THR A 60 13.95 -3.21 3.56
C THR A 60 13.88 -4.72 3.33
N SER A 61 13.00 -5.45 4.05
CA SER A 61 12.89 -6.90 3.89
C SER A 61 12.20 -7.28 2.59
N ILE A 62 11.22 -6.49 2.15
CA ILE A 62 10.55 -6.61 0.85
C ILE A 62 11.57 -6.38 -0.29
N CYS A 63 12.34 -5.30 -0.24
CA CYS A 63 13.40 -5.03 -1.22
C CYS A 63 14.45 -6.15 -1.26
N ASN A 64 14.74 -6.80 -0.14
CA ASN A 64 15.71 -7.89 -0.12
C ASN A 64 15.22 -9.13 -0.89
N VAL A 65 13.94 -9.52 -0.74
CA VAL A 65 13.40 -10.64 -1.51
C VAL A 65 13.27 -10.30 -2.99
N ILE A 66 12.88 -9.07 -3.33
CA ILE A 66 12.82 -8.58 -4.73
C ILE A 66 14.20 -8.66 -5.38
N ARG A 67 15.24 -8.20 -4.68
CA ARG A 67 16.63 -8.24 -5.15
C ARG A 67 17.16 -9.66 -5.35
N SER A 68 16.77 -10.57 -4.47
CA SER A 68 17.32 -11.93 -4.43
C SER A 68 16.59 -12.92 -5.35
N CYS A 69 15.42 -12.54 -5.88
CA CYS A 69 14.58 -13.40 -6.71
C CYS A 69 14.40 -12.85 -8.14
N PRO A 70 15.44 -12.89 -9.00
CA PRO A 70 15.40 -12.31 -10.36
C PRO A 70 14.47 -13.05 -11.34
N ARG A 71 13.91 -14.19 -10.92
CA ARG A 71 12.97 -15.01 -11.69
C ARG A 71 11.50 -14.65 -11.42
N LEU A 72 11.23 -13.67 -10.57
CA LEU A 72 9.88 -13.22 -10.28
C LEU A 72 9.17 -12.80 -11.58
N GLN A 73 7.97 -13.34 -11.76
CA GLN A 73 7.05 -13.05 -12.86
C GLN A 73 5.76 -12.41 -12.35
N GLN A 74 5.35 -12.73 -11.12
CA GLN A 74 4.16 -12.18 -10.48
C GLN A 74 4.48 -11.77 -9.05
N LEU A 75 4.13 -10.54 -8.70
CA LEU A 75 4.39 -9.98 -7.38
C LEU A 75 3.16 -9.20 -6.90
N ASP A 76 2.60 -9.60 -5.77
CA ASP A 76 1.51 -8.89 -5.10
C ASP A 76 2.03 -8.26 -3.80
N LEU A 77 2.08 -6.92 -3.80
CA LEU A 77 2.48 -6.08 -2.67
C LEU A 77 1.30 -5.26 -2.13
N SER A 78 0.07 -5.65 -2.44
CA SER A 78 -1.12 -4.91 -2.03
C SER A 78 -1.12 -4.65 -0.53
N PHE A 79 -1.43 -3.42 -0.13
CA PHE A 79 -1.49 -2.95 1.26
C PHE A 79 -0.18 -3.11 2.05
N CYS A 80 0.96 -3.23 1.38
CA CYS A 80 2.28 -3.15 2.02
C CYS A 80 2.71 -1.69 2.23
N GLN A 81 3.53 -1.44 3.25
CA GLN A 81 4.12 -0.13 3.53
C GLN A 81 5.37 0.09 2.67
N ILE A 82 5.17 0.39 1.39
CA ILE A 82 6.23 0.57 0.39
C ILE A 82 6.18 1.95 -0.27
N THR A 83 7.31 2.39 -0.80
CA THR A 83 7.52 3.69 -1.45
C THR A 83 8.16 3.51 -2.83
N ASP A 84 8.51 4.64 -3.46
CA ASP A 84 9.30 4.69 -4.70
C ASP A 84 10.57 3.84 -4.64
N ILE A 85 11.18 3.66 -3.47
CA ILE A 85 12.38 2.82 -3.26
C ILE A 85 12.12 1.38 -3.72
N THR A 86 10.96 0.83 -3.36
CA THR A 86 10.58 -0.54 -3.73
C THR A 86 10.37 -0.67 -5.24
N ILE A 87 9.73 0.34 -5.85
CA ILE A 87 9.51 0.36 -7.30
C ILE A 87 10.83 0.44 -8.07
N GLU A 88 11.78 1.25 -7.59
CA GLU A 88 13.11 1.33 -8.17
C GLU A 88 13.90 0.01 -8.03
N GLU A 89 13.72 -0.71 -6.92
CA GLU A 89 14.31 -2.04 -6.74
C GLU A 89 13.70 -3.06 -7.71
N ILE A 90 12.37 -3.05 -7.90
CA ILE A 90 11.69 -3.91 -8.87
C ILE A 90 12.22 -3.66 -10.29
N ALA A 91 12.31 -2.39 -10.69
CA ALA A 91 12.79 -1.99 -12.02
C ALA A 91 14.20 -2.51 -12.33
N ARG A 92 15.06 -2.60 -11.30
CA ARG A 92 16.46 -3.06 -11.43
C ARG A 92 16.62 -4.57 -11.35
N SER A 93 15.82 -5.22 -10.50
CA SER A 93 16.11 -6.58 -10.04
C SER A 93 15.20 -7.66 -10.62
N CYS A 94 14.04 -7.28 -11.17
CA CYS A 94 13.04 -8.22 -11.69
C CYS A 94 12.82 -8.05 -13.20
N PRO A 95 13.79 -8.42 -14.06
CA PRO A 95 13.68 -8.23 -15.51
C PRO A 95 12.58 -9.07 -16.18
N ASN A 96 12.11 -10.13 -15.52
CA ASN A 96 11.08 -11.04 -16.01
C ASN A 96 9.69 -10.79 -15.40
N LEU A 97 9.53 -9.73 -14.61
CA LEU A 97 8.25 -9.42 -13.98
C LEU A 97 7.21 -9.12 -15.07
N LYS A 98 6.02 -9.69 -14.91
CA LYS A 98 4.89 -9.54 -15.85
C LYS A 98 3.68 -8.93 -15.18
N TYR A 99 3.49 -9.20 -13.88
CA TYR A 99 2.34 -8.72 -13.12
C TYR A 99 2.80 -8.15 -11.78
N LEU A 100 2.30 -6.96 -11.45
CA LEU A 100 2.55 -6.25 -10.20
C LEU A 100 1.24 -5.65 -9.67
N ASP A 101 0.78 -6.07 -8.50
CA ASP A 101 -0.35 -5.43 -7.82
C ASP A 101 0.14 -4.46 -6.74
N LEU A 102 -0.33 -3.21 -6.81
CA LEU A 102 0.00 -2.10 -5.90
C LEU A 102 -1.23 -1.53 -5.18
N LYS A 103 -2.32 -2.29 -5.07
CA LYS A 103 -3.54 -1.85 -4.38
C LYS A 103 -3.20 -1.34 -2.97
N GLY A 104 -3.68 -0.14 -2.62
CA GLY A 104 -3.48 0.41 -1.27
C GLY A 104 -2.06 0.90 -0.96
N CYS A 105 -1.14 0.92 -1.93
CA CYS A 105 0.23 1.42 -1.76
C CYS A 105 0.31 2.92 -2.08
N TYR A 106 -0.20 3.76 -1.18
CA TYR A 106 -0.40 5.20 -1.41
C TYR A 106 0.86 6.08 -1.31
N LYS A 107 2.04 5.51 -1.04
CA LYS A 107 3.31 6.26 -0.94
C LYS A 107 4.16 6.15 -2.21
N ILE A 108 3.56 5.71 -3.32
CA ILE A 108 4.23 5.51 -4.61
C ILE A 108 3.84 6.60 -5.59
N SER A 109 4.82 7.34 -6.08
CA SER A 109 4.63 8.38 -7.09
C SER A 109 4.41 7.80 -8.48
N LYS A 110 3.67 8.52 -9.32
CA LYS A 110 3.49 8.16 -10.73
C LYS A 110 4.83 8.13 -11.47
N GLY A 111 5.75 9.02 -11.08
CA GLY A 111 7.09 9.07 -11.63
C GLY A 111 7.88 7.78 -11.39
N ALA A 112 7.77 7.16 -10.21
CA ALA A 112 8.41 5.88 -9.93
C ALA A 112 7.81 4.75 -10.77
N VAL A 113 6.47 4.66 -10.86
CA VAL A 113 5.80 3.63 -11.69
C VAL A 113 6.22 3.74 -13.15
N ASN A 114 6.38 4.96 -13.68
CA ASN A 114 6.85 5.18 -15.05
C ASN A 114 8.29 4.68 -15.32
N LYS A 115 9.09 4.40 -14.29
CA LYS A 115 10.43 3.80 -14.44
C LYS A 115 10.40 2.28 -14.60
N LEU A 116 9.26 1.63 -14.33
CA LEU A 116 9.11 0.19 -14.51
C LEU A 116 9.22 -0.18 -16.00
N ASN A 117 9.58 -1.43 -16.27
CA ASN A 117 9.53 -1.97 -17.62
C ASN A 117 8.08 -1.87 -18.15
N PRO A 118 7.85 -1.26 -19.33
CA PRO A 118 6.50 -1.03 -19.86
C PRO A 118 5.71 -2.32 -20.16
N ASN A 119 6.39 -3.48 -20.21
CA ASN A 119 5.74 -4.78 -20.38
C ASN A 119 5.18 -5.36 -19.06
N ILE A 120 5.44 -4.72 -17.91
CA ILE A 120 4.85 -5.10 -16.64
C ILE A 120 3.40 -4.60 -16.61
N HIS A 121 2.45 -5.52 -16.46
CA HIS A 121 1.08 -5.17 -16.12
C HIS A 121 1.03 -4.73 -14.66
N VAL A 122 0.85 -3.43 -14.44
CA VAL A 122 0.64 -2.85 -13.11
C VAL A 122 -0.86 -2.74 -12.85
N GLU A 123 -1.33 -3.44 -11.82
CA GLU A 123 -2.73 -3.48 -11.42
C GLU A 123 -2.99 -2.64 -10.17
N ASN A 124 -4.19 -2.08 -10.06
CA ASN A 124 -4.74 -1.41 -8.87
C ASN A 124 -3.89 -0.26 -8.29
N TYR A 125 -2.94 0.28 -9.06
CA TYR A 125 -2.19 1.49 -8.70
C TYR A 125 -3.11 2.72 -8.75
N ARG A 126 -3.11 3.51 -7.67
CA ARG A 126 -3.74 4.83 -7.62
C ARG A 126 -2.68 5.89 -7.37
N ASN A 127 -2.64 6.91 -8.20
CA ASN A 127 -1.70 8.01 -8.04
C ASN A 127 -2.07 8.84 -6.80
N PRO A 128 -1.15 9.09 -5.85
CA PRO A 128 -1.45 9.87 -4.64
C PRO A 128 -1.94 11.29 -4.93
N MET A 129 -1.56 11.88 -6.08
CA MET A 129 -2.09 13.17 -6.50
C MET A 129 -3.59 13.12 -6.85
N ASP A 130 -4.10 11.97 -7.28
CA ASP A 130 -5.53 11.82 -7.59
C ASP A 130 -6.35 11.91 -6.30
N PHE A 131 -5.87 11.32 -5.20
CA PHE A 131 -6.50 11.44 -3.88
C PHE A 131 -6.50 12.90 -3.38
N ARG A 132 -5.41 13.64 -3.63
CA ARG A 132 -5.36 15.07 -3.28
C ARG A 132 -6.41 15.87 -4.07
N ALA A 133 -6.57 15.61 -5.37
CA ALA A 133 -7.56 16.28 -6.19
C ALA A 133 -9.00 15.96 -5.71
N GLU A 134 -9.28 14.71 -5.36
CA GLU A 134 -10.55 14.29 -4.76
C GLU A 134 -10.82 15.00 -3.42
N ILE A 135 -9.82 15.07 -2.53
CA ILE A 135 -9.93 15.79 -1.26
C ILE A 135 -10.11 17.30 -1.48
N GLU A 136 -9.39 17.91 -2.42
CA GLU A 136 -9.56 19.32 -2.77
C GLU A 136 -10.99 19.61 -3.28
N GLN A 137 -11.56 18.71 -4.08
CA GLN A 137 -12.95 18.80 -4.55
C GLN A 137 -13.95 18.71 -3.39
N VAL A 138 -13.75 17.77 -2.45
CA VAL A 138 -14.59 17.64 -1.25
C VAL A 138 -14.47 18.86 -0.34
N VAL A 139 -13.25 19.37 -0.12
CA VAL A 139 -13.01 20.60 0.65
C VAL A 139 -13.68 21.79 -0.03
N GLU A 140 -13.65 21.91 -1.35
CA GLU A 140 -14.36 22.97 -2.07
C GLU A 140 -15.88 22.92 -1.84
N GLN A 141 -16.48 21.72 -1.88
CA GLN A 141 -17.90 21.56 -1.57
C GLN A 141 -18.24 21.94 -0.12
N ILE A 142 -17.43 21.50 0.85
CA ILE A 142 -17.61 21.82 2.27
C ILE A 142 -17.46 23.32 2.53
N THR A 143 -16.51 23.99 1.86
CA THR A 143 -16.30 25.44 2.05
C THR A 143 -17.43 26.32 1.50
N ARG A 144 -18.33 25.76 0.67
CA ARG A 144 -19.55 26.43 0.17
C ARG A 144 -20.71 26.37 1.17
N TRP A 145 -20.61 25.59 2.24
CA TRP A 145 -21.68 25.50 3.23
C TRP A 145 -21.78 26.79 4.08
N PRO A 146 -22.97 27.43 4.15
CA PRO A 146 -23.17 28.67 4.90
C PRO A 146 -22.77 28.57 6.38
N GLN A 147 -22.93 27.37 6.98
CA GLN A 147 -22.60 27.07 8.37
C GLN A 147 -21.09 26.92 8.64
N VAL A 148 -20.26 26.73 7.61
CA VAL A 148 -18.84 26.34 7.71
C VAL A 148 -17.89 27.52 7.48
N ALA A 149 -18.42 28.71 7.19
CA ALA A 149 -17.66 29.94 6.92
C ALA A 149 -16.58 30.26 7.98
N ASN A 150 -16.83 29.92 9.25
CA ASN A 150 -15.89 30.14 10.37
C ASN A 150 -14.75 29.11 10.46
N ILE A 151 -14.85 27.96 9.76
CA ILE A 151 -13.82 26.90 9.73
C ILE A 151 -12.81 27.15 8.59
N ARG A 152 -13.24 27.86 7.52
CA ARG A 152 -12.44 28.17 6.32
C ARG A 152 -11.06 28.76 6.62
N THR A 153 -10.98 29.70 7.55
CA THR A 153 -9.72 30.37 7.92
C THR A 153 -8.75 29.44 8.63
N ARG A 154 -9.25 28.52 9.46
CA ARG A 154 -8.42 27.56 10.21
C ARG A 154 -7.93 26.41 9.32
N PHE A 155 -8.77 25.96 8.38
CA PHE A 155 -8.41 24.90 7.44
C PHE A 155 -7.30 25.35 6.48
N HIS A 156 -7.40 26.56 5.90
CA HIS A 156 -6.35 27.11 5.03
C HIS A 156 -5.02 27.38 5.76
N GLN A 157 -5.05 27.72 7.05
CA GLN A 157 -3.85 27.91 7.86
C GLN A 157 -3.17 26.58 8.22
N ALA A 158 -3.94 25.56 8.60
CA ALA A 158 -3.44 24.21 8.86
C ALA A 158 -2.86 23.56 7.59
N TYR A 159 -3.56 23.68 6.45
CA TYR A 159 -3.15 23.10 5.17
C TYR A 159 -1.80 23.63 4.66
N ARG A 160 -1.42 24.88 5.00
CA ARG A 160 -0.13 25.47 4.60
C ARG A 160 1.06 25.05 5.48
N GLN A 161 0.82 24.48 6.65
CA GLN A 161 1.87 24.17 7.63
C GLN A 161 2.15 22.68 7.80
N ILE A 162 1.31 21.80 7.25
CA ILE A 162 1.42 20.36 7.46
C ILE A 162 2.25 19.72 6.33
N PRO A 163 3.34 18.99 6.65
CA PRO A 163 4.04 18.16 5.69
C PRO A 163 3.08 17.12 5.13
N THR A 164 3.01 17.00 3.81
CA THR A 164 2.02 16.27 3.01
C THR A 164 1.80 14.77 3.32
N GLN A 165 2.46 14.19 4.32
CA GLN A 165 2.39 12.75 4.63
C GLN A 165 1.45 12.36 5.79
N ASP A 166 1.03 13.29 6.66
CA ASP A 166 0.14 12.99 7.81
C ASP A 166 -1.32 13.44 7.61
N ILE A 167 -1.60 14.12 6.50
CA ILE A 167 -2.89 14.77 6.20
C ILE A 167 -4.06 13.77 6.17
N ILE A 168 -3.84 12.53 5.76
CA ILE A 168 -4.94 11.57 5.52
C ILE A 168 -5.58 11.10 6.83
N TYR A 169 -4.78 10.75 7.85
CA TYR A 169 -5.33 10.28 9.12
C TYR A 169 -5.87 11.43 9.98
N ASP A 170 -5.21 12.58 9.97
CA ASP A 170 -5.67 13.75 10.72
C ASP A 170 -6.91 14.38 10.09
N LEU A 171 -7.05 14.41 8.76
CA LEU A 171 -8.28 14.91 8.12
C LEU A 171 -9.47 13.98 8.32
N ILE A 172 -9.26 12.65 8.27
CA ILE A 172 -10.32 11.67 8.57
C ILE A 172 -10.72 11.73 10.06
N SER A 173 -9.75 11.92 10.95
CA SER A 173 -9.98 12.09 12.40
C SER A 173 -10.71 13.41 12.70
N ILE A 174 -10.25 14.53 12.14
CA ILE A 174 -10.84 15.87 12.34
C ILE A 174 -12.22 16.00 11.67
N ALA A 175 -12.43 15.34 10.52
CA ALA A 175 -13.74 15.28 9.86
C ALA A 175 -14.67 14.31 10.59
N GLY A 176 -14.18 13.14 11.01
CA GLY A 176 -14.94 12.12 11.74
C GLY A 176 -15.42 12.59 13.11
N ASP A 177 -14.52 13.17 13.92
CA ASP A 177 -14.84 13.60 15.29
C ASP A 177 -15.77 14.81 15.37
N ARG A 178 -16.02 15.53 14.25
CA ARG A 178 -16.91 16.70 14.22
C ARG A 178 -18.15 16.54 13.35
N LEU A 179 -18.22 15.52 12.50
CA LEU A 179 -19.43 15.15 11.77
C LEU A 179 -20.30 14.15 12.55
N LEU A 180 -19.74 13.41 13.51
CA LEU A 180 -20.50 12.47 14.34
C LEU A 180 -21.46 13.13 15.36
N ASP A 181 -21.32 14.43 15.63
CA ASP A 181 -22.24 15.15 16.51
C ASP A 181 -23.46 15.76 15.78
N ASN A 182 -23.52 15.71 14.44
CA ASN A 182 -24.71 16.13 13.70
C ASN A 182 -24.91 15.32 12.40
N GLN A 183 -25.78 14.32 12.50
CA GLN A 183 -26.45 13.54 11.44
C GLN A 183 -25.74 12.27 10.93
N ALA A 184 -26.00 11.18 11.65
CA ALA A 184 -25.66 9.79 11.32
C ALA A 184 -26.45 9.17 10.14
N GLU A 185 -27.22 9.96 9.37
CA GLU A 185 -28.07 9.42 8.29
C GLU A 185 -27.48 9.59 6.88
N TRP A 186 -26.49 10.48 6.68
CA TRP A 186 -25.97 10.79 5.34
C TRP A 186 -25.07 9.69 4.75
N TRP A 187 -24.25 9.02 5.57
CA TRP A 187 -23.31 7.98 5.09
C TRP A 187 -23.98 6.70 4.58
N ASN A 188 -25.23 6.43 4.97
CA ASN A 188 -25.96 5.22 4.58
C ASN A 188 -26.77 5.38 3.27
N SER A 189 -26.88 6.59 2.71
CA SER A 189 -27.76 6.85 1.55
C SER A 189 -27.05 7.20 0.25
N THR A 190 -25.73 7.48 0.29
CA THR A 190 -25.01 7.95 -0.90
C THR A 190 -24.21 6.81 -1.51
N ASP A 191 -24.75 6.18 -2.56
CA ASP A 191 -24.01 5.28 -3.43
C ASP A 191 -23.03 6.12 -4.28
N LEU A 192 -21.74 6.07 -3.93
CA LEU A 192 -20.66 6.85 -4.57
C LEU A 192 -20.34 6.40 -6.01
N THR A 193 -21.16 5.55 -6.62
CA THR A 193 -20.99 5.12 -8.01
C THR A 193 -21.79 5.91 -9.03
N ASN A 194 -22.69 6.81 -8.61
CA ASN A 194 -23.51 7.59 -9.54
C ASN A 194 -23.55 9.10 -9.19
N PRO A 195 -22.83 9.97 -9.93
CA PRO A 195 -22.64 11.37 -9.56
C PRO A 195 -23.78 12.32 -10.00
N GLU A 196 -24.93 11.81 -10.43
CA GLU A 196 -26.09 12.64 -10.82
C GLU A 196 -27.31 12.39 -9.92
N GLN A 197 -27.25 12.77 -8.65
CA GLN A 197 -28.41 13.19 -7.83
C GLN A 197 -28.00 14.25 -6.80
#